data_AF-A0A177K8X5-F1
#
_entry.id   AF-A0A177K8X5-F1
#
_cell.length_a   1.000
_cell.length_b   1.000
_cell.length_c   1.000
_cell.angle_alpha   90.00
_cell.angle_beta   90.00
_cell.angle_gamma   90.00
#
_symmetry.space_group_name_H-M   'P 1'
#
loop_
_entity.id
_entity.type
_entity.pdbx_description
1 polymer ?
#
loop_
_entity_poly.entity_id
_entity_poly.type
_entity_poly.pdbx_seq_one_letter_code
_entity_poly.pdbx_strand_id
1 'polypeptide(L)'
;MLAQSIFTLVESRRSRLMQAELMRAAARLVRDEISGSMEAVHDTIARRMWWGDELDSEPQITHEDRKALAANADAETLRRSFGSLRRYSQLRRLRSRRLAVSAESALAREELIEAVAVFLDLATARRLLSEFTGYGTAPFRRPVHIDDEVLDAALRSVELDSADSLIRLIERREKAPNVASHNRSKGNTPAR
;
A
#
# COMPACT_ATOMS: atom_id res chain seq x y z
N MET A 1 -19.44 35.42 -24.72
CA MET A 1 -18.39 35.21 -23.70
C MET A 1 -18.86 34.32 -22.54
N LEU A 2 -20.06 34.51 -21.97
CA LEU A 2 -20.63 33.67 -20.90
C LEU A 2 -20.69 32.16 -21.23
N ALA A 3 -21.10 31.80 -22.46
CA ALA A 3 -21.17 30.41 -22.90
C ALA A 3 -19.80 29.70 -22.94
N GLN A 4 -18.74 30.41 -23.35
CA GLN A 4 -17.37 29.89 -23.36
C GLN A 4 -16.88 29.63 -21.94
N SER A 5 -17.14 30.55 -21.00
CA SER A 5 -16.78 30.39 -19.59
C SER A 5 -17.52 29.23 -18.91
N ILE A 6 -18.81 29.03 -19.22
CA ILE A 6 -19.59 27.89 -18.72
C ILE A 6 -19.06 26.57 -19.30
N PHE A 7 -18.74 26.53 -20.60
CA PHE A 7 -18.17 25.35 -21.24
C PHE A 7 -16.82 24.94 -20.61
N THR A 8 -15.90 25.89 -20.42
CA THR A 8 -14.61 25.63 -19.75
C THR A 8 -14.81 25.16 -18.30
N LEU A 9 -15.80 25.70 -17.58
CA LEU A 9 -16.13 25.25 -16.23
C LEU A 9 -16.63 23.79 -16.22
N VAL A 10 -17.51 23.44 -17.16
CA VAL A 10 -18.04 22.07 -17.30
C VAL A 10 -16.94 21.09 -17.68
N GLU A 11 -16.07 21.43 -18.63
CA GLU A 11 -14.90 20.61 -18.97
C GLU A 11 -13.97 20.43 -17.78
N SER A 12 -13.64 21.50 -17.05
CA SER A 12 -12.79 21.40 -15.85
C SER A 12 -13.39 20.49 -14.77
N ARG A 13 -14.73 20.46 -14.65
CA ARG A 13 -15.43 19.59 -13.71
C ARG A 13 -15.40 18.14 -14.18
N ARG A 14 -15.64 17.90 -15.47
CA ARG A 14 -15.56 16.56 -16.08
C ARG A 14 -14.14 15.98 -15.98
N SER A 15 -13.10 16.76 -16.28
CA SER A 15 -11.71 16.33 -16.15
C SER A 15 -11.36 15.96 -14.70
N ARG A 16 -11.81 16.74 -13.72
CA ARG A 16 -11.61 16.42 -12.29
C ARG A 16 -12.30 15.12 -11.87
N LEU A 17 -13.53 14.88 -12.32
CA LEU A 17 -14.25 13.64 -12.02
C LEU A 17 -13.56 12.42 -12.64
N MET A 18 -13.16 12.52 -13.90
CA MET A 18 -12.44 11.46 -14.60
C MET A 18 -11.09 11.16 -13.94
N GLN A 19 -10.35 12.18 -13.49
CA GLN A 19 -9.11 11.99 -12.73
C GLN A 19 -9.34 11.29 -11.38
N ALA A 20 -10.42 11.64 -10.67
CA ALA A 20 -10.77 10.99 -9.42
C ALA A 20 -11.16 9.51 -9.60
N GLU A 21 -11.86 9.17 -10.68
CA GLU A 21 -12.19 7.79 -11.04
C GLU A 21 -10.95 6.98 -11.42
N LEU A 22 -10.07 7.53 -12.25
CA LEU A 22 -8.79 6.91 -12.61
C LEU A 22 -7.93 6.64 -11.37
N MET A 23 -7.86 7.61 -10.45
CA MET A 23 -7.14 7.41 -9.20
C MET A 23 -7.75 6.29 -8.35
N ARG A 24 -9.08 6.25 -8.20
CA ARG A 24 -9.74 5.17 -7.44
C ARG A 24 -9.49 3.80 -8.07
N ALA A 25 -9.51 3.72 -9.40
CA ALA A 25 -9.19 2.50 -10.12
C ALA A 25 -7.74 2.07 -9.86
N ALA A 26 -6.77 2.98 -9.99
CA ALA A 26 -5.37 2.71 -9.69
C ALA A 26 -5.15 2.29 -8.23
N ALA A 27 -5.79 2.97 -7.28
CA ALA A 27 -5.70 2.63 -5.86
C ALA A 27 -6.27 1.24 -5.55
N ARG A 28 -7.38 0.85 -6.21
CA ARG A 28 -7.94 -0.51 -6.11
C ARG A 28 -6.98 -1.55 -6.65
N LEU A 29 -6.42 -1.31 -7.83
CA LEU A 29 -5.45 -2.22 -8.45
C LEU A 29 -4.23 -2.45 -7.54
N VAL A 30 -3.62 -1.37 -7.03
CA VAL A 30 -2.46 -1.49 -6.11
C VAL A 30 -2.84 -2.20 -4.82
N ARG A 31 -4.03 -1.93 -4.27
CA ARG A 31 -4.52 -2.62 -3.07
C ARG A 31 -4.74 -4.12 -3.33
N ASP A 32 -5.28 -4.48 -4.48
CA ASP A 32 -5.56 -5.87 -4.84
C ASP A 32 -4.25 -6.64 -5.05
N GLU A 33 -3.26 -6.01 -5.67
CA GLU A 33 -1.89 -6.54 -5.77
C GLU A 33 -1.26 -6.77 -4.39
N ILE A 34 -1.38 -5.79 -3.49
CA ILE A 34 -0.92 -5.94 -2.11
C ILE A 34 -1.67 -7.09 -1.42
N SER A 35 -2.97 -7.24 -1.68
CA SER A 35 -3.78 -8.30 -1.06
C SER A 35 -3.33 -9.69 -1.51
N GLY A 36 -3.04 -9.87 -2.80
CA GLY A 36 -2.45 -11.12 -3.32
C GLY A 36 -1.06 -11.39 -2.74
N SER A 37 -0.22 -10.36 -2.67
CA SER A 37 1.11 -10.46 -2.03
C SER A 37 1.01 -10.86 -0.56
N MET A 38 0.04 -10.29 0.18
CA MET A 38 -0.19 -10.64 1.57
C MET A 38 -0.69 -12.07 1.75
N GLU A 39 -1.48 -12.61 0.81
CA GLU A 39 -1.93 -14.01 0.84
C GLU A 39 -0.75 -14.98 0.75
N ALA A 40 0.20 -14.72 -0.17
CA ALA A 40 1.44 -15.48 -0.28
C ALA A 40 2.23 -15.48 1.03
N VAL A 41 2.47 -14.29 1.59
CA VAL A 41 3.26 -14.15 2.83
C VAL A 41 2.52 -14.75 4.03
N HIS A 42 1.20 -14.60 4.09
CA HIS A 42 0.36 -15.19 5.14
C HIS A 42 0.45 -16.72 5.13
N ASP A 43 0.38 -17.36 3.97
CA ASP A 43 0.53 -18.81 3.85
C ASP A 43 1.92 -19.24 4.36
N THR A 44 2.95 -18.45 4.05
CA THR A 44 4.31 -18.69 4.53
C THR A 44 4.45 -18.65 6.03
N ILE A 45 3.87 -17.64 6.69
CA ILE A 45 3.93 -17.53 8.16
C ILE A 45 3.09 -18.66 8.79
N ALA A 46 1.91 -18.95 8.24
CA ALA A 46 1.00 -19.96 8.78
C ALA A 46 1.58 -21.38 8.71
N ARG A 47 2.29 -21.72 7.63
CA ARG A 47 2.87 -23.05 7.41
C ARG A 47 4.33 -23.18 7.84
N ARG A 48 5.00 -22.06 8.15
CA ARG A 48 6.46 -21.96 8.35
C ARG A 48 7.26 -22.53 7.16
N MET A 49 6.72 -22.37 5.95
CA MET A 49 7.31 -22.82 4.70
C MET A 49 7.19 -21.74 3.62
N TRP A 50 8.01 -21.76 2.59
CA TRP A 50 7.78 -20.91 1.41
C TRP A 50 6.41 -21.21 0.76
N TRP A 51 5.72 -20.17 0.31
CA TRP A 51 4.43 -20.29 -0.39
C TRP A 51 4.57 -21.10 -1.68
N GLY A 52 3.46 -21.71 -2.13
CA GLY A 52 3.41 -22.48 -3.38
C GLY A 52 3.50 -21.60 -4.63
N ASP A 53 3.93 -22.17 -5.75
CA ASP A 53 4.12 -21.44 -7.01
C ASP A 53 2.81 -20.82 -7.54
N GLU A 54 1.65 -21.35 -7.12
CA GLU A 54 0.33 -20.80 -7.42
C GLU A 54 0.10 -19.37 -6.90
N LEU A 55 0.85 -18.95 -5.88
CA LEU A 55 0.77 -17.59 -5.33
C LEU A 55 1.88 -16.66 -5.89
N ASP A 56 2.71 -17.15 -6.80
CA ASP A 56 3.83 -16.41 -7.39
C ASP A 56 3.37 -15.59 -8.62
N SER A 57 2.47 -14.63 -8.40
CA SER A 57 1.99 -13.73 -9.45
C SER A 57 2.91 -12.52 -9.64
N GLU A 58 3.15 -12.12 -10.89
CA GLU A 58 3.83 -10.86 -11.17
C GLU A 58 2.90 -9.65 -11.02
N PRO A 59 3.39 -8.54 -10.43
CA PRO A 59 2.59 -7.35 -10.27
C PRO A 59 2.16 -6.75 -11.60
N GLN A 60 0.85 -6.49 -11.76
CA GLN A 60 0.28 -5.92 -12.98
C GLN A 60 0.11 -4.40 -12.94
N ILE A 61 0.94 -3.70 -12.14
CA ILE A 61 0.84 -2.24 -11.98
C ILE A 61 1.62 -1.53 -13.09
N THR A 62 0.90 -0.84 -13.99
CA THR A 62 1.49 -0.10 -15.11
C THR A 62 2.09 1.24 -14.68
N HIS A 63 2.85 1.88 -15.57
CA HIS A 63 3.35 3.24 -15.33
C HIS A 63 2.21 4.26 -15.22
N GLU A 64 1.13 4.07 -15.97
CA GLU A 64 -0.04 4.95 -15.94
C GLU A 64 -0.78 4.87 -14.61
N ASP A 65 -0.93 3.67 -14.04
CA ASP A 65 -1.54 3.47 -12.72
C ASP A 65 -0.73 4.19 -11.63
N ARG A 66 0.60 4.06 -11.68
CA ARG A 66 1.50 4.76 -10.74
C ARG A 66 1.33 6.27 -10.83
N LYS A 67 1.26 6.79 -12.06
CA LYS A 67 1.07 8.22 -12.30
C LYS A 67 -0.29 8.72 -11.83
N ALA A 68 -1.35 7.95 -12.06
CA ALA A 68 -2.71 8.27 -11.64
C ALA A 68 -2.83 8.32 -10.11
N LEU A 69 -2.21 7.36 -9.41
CA LEU A 69 -2.15 7.34 -7.95
C LEU A 69 -1.29 8.50 -7.42
N ALA A 70 -0.10 8.72 -8.00
CA ALA A 70 0.83 9.76 -7.56
C ALA A 70 0.30 11.19 -7.73
N ALA A 71 -0.63 11.41 -8.64
CA ALA A 71 -1.23 12.72 -8.85
C ALA A 71 -2.11 13.18 -7.67
N ASN A 72 -2.56 12.27 -6.80
CA ASN A 72 -3.56 12.58 -5.77
C ASN A 72 -3.28 11.94 -4.40
N ALA A 73 -2.45 10.91 -4.33
CA ALA A 73 -1.97 10.35 -3.06
C ALA A 73 -0.79 11.17 -2.53
N ASP A 74 -0.67 11.25 -1.21
CA ASP A 74 0.48 11.87 -0.56
C ASP A 74 1.75 10.99 -0.70
N ALA A 75 2.90 11.62 -0.43
CA ALA A 75 4.20 10.97 -0.54
C ALA A 75 4.36 9.75 0.38
N GLU A 76 3.73 9.74 1.56
CA GLU A 76 3.86 8.61 2.50
C GLU A 76 3.08 7.39 2.02
N THR A 77 1.85 7.59 1.57
CA THR A 77 1.03 6.53 0.97
C THR A 77 1.78 5.89 -0.20
N LEU A 78 2.33 6.71 -1.11
CA LEU A 78 3.10 6.21 -2.26
C LEU A 78 4.36 5.45 -1.82
N ARG A 79 5.13 6.03 -0.88
CA ARG A 79 6.36 5.43 -0.35
C ARG A 79 6.09 4.08 0.28
N ARG A 80 5.05 3.98 1.12
CA ARG A 80 4.66 2.73 1.77
C ARG A 80 4.13 1.74 0.74
N SER A 81 3.14 2.09 -0.09
CA SER A 81 2.57 1.15 -1.07
C SER A 81 3.61 0.56 -2.02
N PHE A 82 4.44 1.38 -2.65
CA PHE A 82 5.45 0.87 -3.58
C PHE A 82 6.71 0.35 -2.88
N GLY A 83 7.02 0.84 -1.69
CA GLY A 83 8.09 0.31 -0.84
C GLY A 83 7.80 -1.12 -0.39
N SER A 84 6.60 -1.38 0.13
CA SER A 84 6.16 -2.70 0.58
C SER A 84 6.14 -3.71 -0.57
N LEU A 85 5.62 -3.34 -1.75
CA LEU A 85 5.66 -4.19 -2.95
C LEU A 85 7.10 -4.47 -3.42
N ARG A 86 8.02 -3.51 -3.26
CA ARG A 86 9.44 -3.72 -3.55
C ARG A 86 10.07 -4.69 -2.57
N ARG A 87 9.78 -4.59 -1.27
CA ARG A 87 10.28 -5.55 -0.26
C ARG A 87 9.73 -6.95 -0.51
N TYR A 88 8.44 -7.08 -0.82
CA TYR A 88 7.87 -8.35 -1.24
C TYR A 88 8.58 -8.93 -2.48
N SER A 89 8.88 -8.11 -3.48
CA SER A 89 9.64 -8.55 -4.66
C SER A 89 11.06 -9.03 -4.30
N GLN A 90 11.69 -8.47 -3.26
CA GLN A 90 12.97 -8.95 -2.75
C GLN A 90 12.82 -10.30 -2.03
N LEU A 91 11.78 -10.46 -1.22
CA LEU A 91 11.44 -11.73 -0.57
C LEU A 91 11.16 -12.84 -1.59
N ARG A 92 10.42 -12.53 -2.66
CA ARG A 92 10.20 -13.47 -3.77
C ARG A 92 11.51 -13.90 -4.43
N ARG A 93 12.44 -12.97 -4.67
CA ARG A 93 13.77 -13.31 -5.21
C ARG A 93 14.60 -14.15 -4.24
N LEU A 94 14.48 -13.92 -2.93
CA LEU A 94 15.13 -14.73 -1.90
C LEU A 94 14.61 -16.16 -1.95
N ARG A 95 13.28 -16.34 -1.97
CA ARG A 95 12.60 -17.64 -2.17
C ARG A 95 13.11 -18.34 -3.42
N SER A 96 13.06 -17.71 -4.60
CA SER A 96 13.48 -18.34 -5.85
C SER A 96 14.94 -18.80 -5.81
N ARG A 97 15.83 -18.02 -5.20
CA ARG A 97 17.23 -18.41 -5.01
C ARG A 97 17.35 -19.60 -4.07
N ARG A 98 16.57 -19.62 -2.98
CA ARG A 98 16.58 -20.72 -2.00
C ARG A 98 16.11 -22.02 -2.64
N LEU A 99 14.99 -21.99 -3.35
CA LEU A 99 14.42 -23.15 -4.04
C LEU A 99 15.30 -23.67 -5.19
N ALA A 100 16.12 -22.81 -5.80
CA ALA A 100 17.11 -23.23 -6.79
C ALA A 100 18.29 -24.00 -6.17
N VAL A 101 18.58 -23.80 -4.87
CA VAL A 101 19.70 -24.45 -4.16
C VAL A 101 19.24 -25.67 -3.35
N SER A 102 18.05 -25.62 -2.75
CA SER A 102 17.50 -26.72 -1.96
C SER A 102 16.00 -26.85 -2.21
N ALA A 103 15.54 -28.10 -2.36
CA ALA A 103 14.12 -28.41 -2.41
C ALA A 103 13.44 -28.31 -1.03
N GLU A 104 14.20 -28.05 0.04
CA GLU A 104 13.64 -27.80 1.37
C GLU A 104 12.84 -26.50 1.38
N SER A 105 11.55 -26.63 1.70
CA SER A 105 10.60 -25.52 1.78
C SER A 105 10.53 -24.87 3.16
N ALA A 106 11.12 -25.48 4.19
CA ALA A 106 11.08 -24.97 5.56
C ALA A 106 11.88 -23.67 5.70
N LEU A 107 11.32 -22.70 6.41
CA LEU A 107 11.95 -21.40 6.63
C LEU A 107 12.97 -21.48 7.77
N ALA A 108 14.14 -20.88 7.55
CA ALA A 108 15.02 -20.47 8.65
C ALA A 108 14.36 -19.38 9.49
N ARG A 109 14.83 -19.19 10.73
CA ARG A 109 14.27 -18.18 11.66
C ARG A 109 14.35 -16.77 11.08
N GLU A 110 15.44 -16.44 10.43
CA GLU A 110 15.67 -15.14 9.79
C GLU A 110 14.71 -14.91 8.60
N GLU A 111 14.43 -15.97 7.82
CA GLU A 111 13.48 -15.92 6.71
C GLU A 111 12.05 -15.73 7.20
N LEU A 112 11.70 -16.36 8.33
CA LEU A 112 10.41 -16.16 8.99
C LEU A 112 10.26 -14.72 9.52
N ILE A 113 11.30 -14.16 10.14
CA ILE A 113 11.31 -12.76 10.60
C ILE A 113 11.09 -11.81 9.43
N GLU A 114 11.80 -12.02 8.31
CA GLU A 114 11.63 -11.19 7.11
C GLU A 114 10.22 -11.32 6.52
N ALA A 115 9.66 -12.54 6.47
CA ALA A 115 8.29 -12.76 6.01
C ALA A 115 7.28 -11.99 6.89
N VAL A 116 7.42 -12.04 8.21
CA VAL A 116 6.55 -11.28 9.13
C VAL A 116 6.73 -9.76 8.93
N ALA A 117 7.96 -9.28 8.75
CA ALA A 117 8.22 -7.87 8.49
C ALA A 117 7.55 -7.38 7.19
N VAL A 118 7.68 -8.14 6.11
CA VAL A 118 7.02 -7.85 4.83
C VAL A 118 5.51 -7.89 4.96
N PHE A 119 4.96 -8.84 5.73
CA PHE A 119 3.52 -8.90 6.00
C PHE A 119 3.00 -7.63 6.68
N LEU A 120 3.71 -7.14 7.70
CA LEU A 120 3.36 -5.91 8.42
C LEU A 120 3.45 -4.68 7.50
N ASP A 121 4.49 -4.59 6.66
CA ASP A 121 4.64 -3.50 5.67
C ASP A 121 3.51 -3.51 4.64
N LEU A 122 3.11 -4.68 4.15
CA LEU A 122 2.00 -4.82 3.21
C LEU A 122 0.65 -4.50 3.87
N ALA A 123 0.43 -4.96 5.11
CA ALA A 123 -0.78 -4.64 5.89
C ALA A 123 -0.94 -3.13 6.07
N THR A 124 0.16 -2.45 6.40
CA THR A 124 0.23 -0.99 6.53
C THR A 124 -0.15 -0.30 5.23
N ALA A 125 0.49 -0.68 4.13
CA ALA A 125 0.24 -0.10 2.82
C ALA A 125 -1.22 -0.30 2.37
N ARG A 126 -1.77 -1.51 2.58
CA ARG A 126 -3.16 -1.83 2.27
C ARG A 126 -4.13 -0.94 3.05
N ARG A 127 -3.85 -0.70 4.32
CA ARG A 127 -4.68 0.15 5.18
C ARG A 127 -4.62 1.62 4.75
N LEU A 128 -3.45 2.16 4.39
CA LEU A 128 -3.33 3.51 3.84
C LEU A 128 -4.12 3.69 2.54
N LEU A 129 -4.18 2.65 1.71
CA LEU A 129 -4.99 2.66 0.48
C LEU A 129 -6.50 2.54 0.72
N SER A 130 -6.94 2.19 1.93
CA SER A 130 -8.37 2.01 2.23
C SER A 130 -9.18 3.29 2.10
N GLU A 131 -8.57 4.45 2.38
CA GLU A 131 -9.17 5.78 2.22
C GLU A 131 -9.63 6.05 0.78
N PHE A 132 -8.93 5.48 -0.21
CA PHE A 132 -9.21 5.67 -1.63
C PHE A 132 -10.16 4.61 -2.21
N THR A 133 -10.25 3.46 -1.55
CA THR A 133 -10.97 2.30 -2.09
C THR A 133 -12.29 1.99 -1.37
N GLY A 134 -12.50 2.55 -0.18
CA GLY A 134 -13.75 2.43 0.60
C GLY A 134 -13.89 1.13 1.40
N TYR A 135 -12.86 0.29 1.43
CA TYR A 135 -12.86 -1.00 2.14
C TYR A 135 -11.63 -1.10 3.04
N GLY A 136 -11.83 -1.07 4.36
CA GLY A 136 -10.76 -0.97 5.36
C GLY A 136 -10.31 -2.29 5.99
N THR A 137 -11.08 -3.36 5.86
CA THR A 137 -10.88 -4.61 6.61
C THR A 137 -11.47 -5.80 5.84
N ALA A 138 -10.65 -6.51 5.06
CA ALA A 138 -10.99 -7.89 4.72
C ALA A 138 -10.05 -8.81 5.52
N PRO A 139 -10.57 -9.62 6.47
CA PRO A 139 -9.74 -10.50 7.27
C PRO A 139 -9.16 -11.63 6.41
N PHE A 140 -7.91 -12.02 6.69
CA PHE A 140 -7.35 -13.25 6.15
C PHE A 140 -8.09 -14.45 6.76
N ARG A 141 -8.26 -15.52 5.97
CA ARG A 141 -9.10 -16.66 6.32
C ARG A 141 -8.61 -17.45 7.55
N ARG A 142 -7.35 -17.31 7.96
CA ARG A 142 -6.80 -18.04 9.11
C ARG A 142 -6.08 -17.11 10.08
N PRO A 143 -6.34 -17.22 11.39
CA PRO A 143 -5.48 -16.59 12.39
C PRO A 143 -4.08 -17.20 12.31
N VAL A 144 -3.05 -16.37 12.47
CA VAL A 144 -1.65 -16.78 12.45
C VAL A 144 -1.07 -16.53 13.83
N HIS A 145 -0.44 -17.55 14.40
CA HIS A 145 0.31 -17.40 15.63
C HIS A 145 1.77 -17.08 15.27
N ILE A 146 2.28 -15.98 15.81
CA ILE A 146 3.66 -15.53 15.63
C ILE A 146 4.28 -15.49 17.02
N ASP A 147 5.42 -16.17 17.16
CA ASP A 147 6.16 -16.22 18.43
C ASP A 147 6.62 -14.78 18.77
N ASP A 148 6.51 -14.35 20.03
CA ASP A 148 6.77 -12.96 20.45
C ASP A 148 8.17 -12.47 20.03
N GLU A 149 9.19 -13.32 20.13
CA GLU A 149 10.56 -12.97 19.71
C GLU A 149 10.67 -12.69 18.21
N VAL A 150 9.91 -13.42 17.38
CA VAL A 150 9.86 -13.24 15.93
C VAL A 150 9.13 -11.94 15.61
N LEU A 151 8.02 -11.68 16.29
CA LEU A 151 7.26 -10.45 16.15
C LEU A 151 8.09 -9.22 16.53
N ASP A 152 8.79 -9.25 17.67
CA ASP A 152 9.65 -8.15 18.13
C ASP A 152 10.83 -7.91 17.18
N ALA A 153 11.44 -8.98 16.65
CA ALA A 153 12.49 -8.86 15.65
C ALA A 153 11.97 -8.24 14.35
N ALA A 154 10.79 -8.67 13.88
CA ALA A 154 10.16 -8.13 12.69
C ALA A 154 9.77 -6.66 12.86
N LEU A 155 9.18 -6.28 14.00
CA LEU A 155 8.82 -4.89 14.31
C LEU A 155 10.04 -3.96 14.29
N ARG A 156 11.17 -4.40 14.86
CA ARG A 156 12.44 -3.66 14.79
C ARG A 156 12.96 -3.50 13.36
N SER A 157 12.79 -4.50 12.49
CA SER A 157 13.27 -4.44 11.10
C SER A 157 12.44 -3.53 10.19
N VAL A 158 11.25 -3.13 10.62
CA VAL A 158 10.37 -2.15 9.95
C VAL A 158 10.31 -0.80 10.67
N GLU A 159 11.18 -0.59 11.67
CA GLU A 159 11.22 0.63 12.50
C GLU A 159 9.86 0.95 13.16
N LEU A 160 9.15 -0.07 13.62
CA LEU A 160 7.89 0.09 14.37
C LEU A 160 8.09 -0.27 15.85
N ASP A 161 7.68 0.64 16.74
CA ASP A 161 7.82 0.43 18.19
C ASP A 161 6.84 -0.62 18.75
N SER A 162 5.70 -0.85 18.09
CA SER A 162 4.70 -1.85 18.47
C SER A 162 3.72 -2.11 17.31
N ALA A 163 3.01 -3.24 17.33
CA ALA A 163 1.88 -3.49 16.41
C ALA A 163 0.79 -2.40 16.51
N ASP A 164 0.63 -1.80 17.69
CA ASP A 164 -0.30 -0.68 17.94
C ASP A 164 0.24 0.68 17.45
N SER A 165 1.54 0.81 17.18
CA SER A 165 2.13 2.04 16.63
C SER A 165 1.64 2.29 15.21
N LEU A 166 1.28 1.23 14.49
CA LEU A 166 0.63 1.30 13.19
C LEU A 166 -0.76 1.93 13.27
N ILE A 167 -1.57 1.48 14.23
CA ILE A 167 -2.90 2.02 14.50
C ILE A 167 -2.78 3.51 14.92
N ARG A 168 -1.82 3.84 15.78
CA ARG A 168 -1.59 5.22 16.23
C ARG A 168 -1.07 6.17 15.15
N LEU A 169 -0.26 5.69 14.20
CA LEU A 169 0.19 6.49 13.04
C LEU A 169 -0.98 6.82 12.11
N ILE A 170 -1.95 5.91 11.99
CA ILE A 170 -3.18 6.07 11.23
C ILE A 170 -4.18 7.00 11.97
N GLU A 171 -4.38 6.82 13.27
CA GLU A 171 -5.29 7.67 14.07
C GLU A 171 -4.84 9.14 14.15
N ARG A 172 -3.53 9.40 14.16
CA ARG A 172 -2.99 10.77 14.06
C ARG A 172 -3.37 11.44 12.73
N ARG A 173 -3.57 10.64 11.68
CA ARG A 173 -3.91 11.13 10.34
C ARG A 173 -5.41 11.38 10.18
N GLU A 174 -6.27 10.52 10.73
CA GLU A 174 -7.72 10.75 10.78
C GLU A 174 -8.08 12.01 11.60
N LYS A 175 -7.25 12.36 12.61
CA LYS A 175 -7.40 13.59 13.40
C LYS A 175 -6.77 14.83 12.78
N ALA A 176 -6.02 14.71 11.68
CA ALA A 176 -5.44 15.84 10.95
C ALA A 176 -6.22 16.06 9.64
N PRO A 177 -7.35 16.78 9.65
CA PRO A 177 -8.05 17.09 8.42
C PRO A 177 -7.15 17.93 7.51
N ASN A 178 -7.08 17.55 6.23
CA ASN A 178 -6.39 18.23 5.14
C ASN A 178 -6.34 19.76 5.28
N VAL A 179 -5.17 20.30 5.65
CA VAL A 179 -4.89 21.76 5.61
C VAL A 179 -4.66 22.25 4.17
N ALA A 180 -4.75 21.38 3.16
CA ALA A 180 -4.46 21.71 1.76
C ALA A 180 -5.64 22.30 0.96
N SER A 181 -6.62 22.97 1.59
CA SER A 181 -7.77 23.56 0.86
C SER A 181 -8.05 25.05 1.07
N HIS A 182 -7.21 25.80 1.78
CA HIS A 182 -7.42 27.24 1.99
C HIS A 182 -6.16 28.06 1.76
N ASN A 183 -5.82 28.31 0.49
CA ASN A 183 -5.07 29.51 0.07
C ASN A 183 -5.16 29.72 -1.45
N ARG A 184 -6.38 29.92 -1.97
CA ARG A 184 -6.61 30.61 -3.25
C ARG A 184 -7.87 31.47 -3.18
N SER A 185 -7.84 32.49 -2.34
CA SER A 185 -8.80 33.59 -2.34
C SER A 185 -8.22 34.73 -1.52
N LYS A 186 -8.23 35.95 -2.09
CA LYS A 186 -7.64 37.23 -1.64
C LYS A 186 -6.25 37.49 -2.26
N GLY A 187 -6.05 38.49 -3.11
CA GLY A 187 -6.97 39.53 -3.57
C GLY A 187 -6.38 40.21 -4.81
N ASN A 188 -7.26 40.50 -5.76
CA ASN A 188 -7.01 41.36 -6.90
C ASN A 188 -7.10 42.82 -6.40
N THR A 189 -6.07 43.63 -6.59
CA THR A 189 -6.22 45.10 -6.59
C THR A 189 -5.38 45.65 -7.73
N PRO A 190 -5.96 46.36 -8.72
CA PRO A 190 -5.18 47.00 -9.76
C PRO A 190 -4.64 48.34 -9.24
N ALA A 191 -3.34 48.56 -9.43
CA ALA A 191 -2.76 49.89 -9.29
C ALA A 191 -3.04 50.70 -10.57
N ARG A 192 -3.44 51.95 -10.36
CA ARG A 192 -3.70 52.98 -11.37
C ARG A 192 -2.46 53.33 -12.18
#